data_AF-A0A5N9CMY2-F1
#
_entry.id   AF-A0A5N9CMY2-F1
#
_cell.length_a   1.000
_cell.length_b   1.000
_cell.length_c   1.000
_cell.angle_alpha   90.00
_cell.angle_beta   90.00
_cell.angle_gamma   90.00
#
_symmetry.space_group_name_H-M   'P 1'
#
loop_
_entity.id
_entity.type
_entity.pdbx_description
1 polymer ?
#
loop_
_entity_poly.entity_id
_entity_poly.type
_entity_poly.pdbx_seq_one_letter_code
_entity_poly.pdbx_strand_id
1 'polypeptide(L)'
;MNYSINGNSIIVPEVVVQRLPHYLNILSILQVEKTRIVSSEQLGYLAQITPAQIRKDLSYFGKFGKQGKGYSVNILVKRLREILGVNLQWKVCLIGVGRLGRALLSYPGFAPE
;
A
#
# COMPACT_ATOMS: atom_id res chain seq x y z
N MET A 1 1.42 6.57 13.78
CA MET A 1 1.72 7.57 12.72
C MET A 1 0.47 8.41 12.51
N ASN A 2 0.56 9.74 12.65
CA ASN A 2 -0.62 10.63 12.54
C ASN A 2 -0.88 10.89 11.05
N TYR A 3 -2.00 10.40 10.52
CA TYR A 3 -2.44 10.70 9.16
C TYR A 3 -3.49 11.80 9.21
N SER A 4 -3.15 13.01 8.74
CA SER A 4 -4.07 14.15 8.71
C SER A 4 -4.79 14.17 7.37
N ILE A 5 -6.11 14.00 7.40
CA ILE A 5 -6.98 14.33 6.26
C ILE A 5 -7.80 15.57 6.65
N ASN A 6 -7.68 16.64 5.87
CA ASN A 6 -8.47 17.87 6.03
C ASN A 6 -8.50 18.46 7.46
N GLY A 7 -7.36 18.55 8.14
CA GLY A 7 -7.25 19.23 9.43
C GLY A 7 -7.79 18.47 10.64
N ASN A 8 -8.19 17.19 10.49
CA ASN A 8 -8.57 16.33 11.60
C ASN A 8 -7.60 15.15 11.73
N SER A 9 -6.98 15.00 12.90
CA SER A 9 -5.99 13.95 13.18
C SER A 9 -6.68 12.62 13.45
N ILE A 10 -6.77 11.75 12.43
CA ILE A 10 -7.27 10.38 12.62
C ILE A 10 -6.09 9.52 13.08
N ILE A 11 -6.23 8.93 14.27
CA ILE A 11 -5.26 7.94 14.78
C ILE A 11 -5.51 6.63 14.01
N VAL A 12 -4.67 6.38 13.01
CA VAL A 12 -4.67 5.13 12.27
C VAL A 12 -3.87 4.09 13.06
N PRO A 13 -4.44 2.90 13.35
CA PRO A 13 -3.70 1.86 14.05
C PRO A 13 -2.49 1.40 13.22
N GLU A 14 -1.36 1.17 13.89
CA GLU A 14 -0.10 0.77 13.23
C GLU A 14 -0.26 -0.51 12.40
N VAL A 15 -1.04 -1.47 12.91
CA VAL A 15 -1.34 -2.73 12.21
C VAL A 15 -2.02 -2.51 10.86
N VAL A 16 -2.79 -1.41 10.69
CA VAL A 16 -3.41 -1.06 9.40
C VAL A 16 -2.33 -0.58 8.44
N VAL A 17 -1.44 0.30 8.89
CA VAL A 17 -0.34 0.85 8.08
C VAL A 17 0.57 -0.28 7.59
N GLN A 18 0.90 -1.24 8.46
CA GLN A 18 1.71 -2.40 8.10
C GLN A 18 1.06 -3.32 7.04
N ARG A 19 -0.28 -3.31 6.91
CA ARG A 19 -0.99 -4.11 5.88
C ARG A 19 -1.08 -3.43 4.52
N LEU A 20 -0.96 -2.10 4.45
CA LEU A 20 -1.11 -1.37 3.19
C LEU A 20 -0.12 -1.78 2.09
N PRO A 21 1.18 -2.04 2.37
CA PRO A 21 2.11 -2.51 1.35
C PRO A 21 1.67 -3.84 0.71
N HIS A 22 1.07 -4.73 1.50
CA HIS A 22 0.53 -6.00 1.01
C HIS A 22 -0.64 -5.78 0.05
N TYR A 23 -1.58 -4.92 0.42
CA TYR A 23 -2.67 -4.52 -0.48
C TYR A 23 -2.14 -3.89 -1.77
N LEU A 24 -1.15 -2.99 -1.66
CA LEU A 24 -0.55 -2.32 -2.81
C LEU A 24 0.13 -3.31 -3.76
N ASN A 25 0.81 -4.34 -3.25
CA ASN A 25 1.42 -5.38 -4.08
C ASN A 25 0.37 -6.14 -4.89
N ILE A 26 -0.69 -6.64 -4.23
CA ILE A 26 -1.78 -7.37 -4.90
C ILE A 26 -2.47 -6.49 -5.94
N LEU A 27 -2.77 -5.24 -5.59
CA LEU A 27 -3.41 -4.31 -6.49
C LEU A 27 -2.52 -3.93 -7.68
N SER A 28 -1.20 -3.88 -7.50
CA SER A 28 -0.25 -3.63 -8.60
C SER A 28 -0.24 -4.80 -9.59
N ILE A 29 -0.35 -6.04 -9.11
CA ILE A 29 -0.50 -7.23 -9.98
C ILE A 29 -1.81 -7.13 -10.77
N LEU A 30 -2.94 -6.89 -10.08
CA LEU A 30 -4.25 -6.73 -10.72
C LEU A 30 -4.27 -5.57 -11.74
N GLN A 31 -3.51 -4.50 -11.48
CA GLN A 31 -3.36 -3.37 -12.40
C GLN A 31 -2.64 -3.78 -13.69
N VAL A 32 -1.57 -4.57 -13.59
CA VAL A 32 -0.85 -5.12 -14.76
C VAL A 32 -1.75 -6.06 -15.56
N GLU A 33 -2.58 -6.85 -14.88
CA GLU A 33 -3.60 -7.71 -15.48
C GLU A 33 -4.80 -6.93 -16.06
N LYS A 34 -4.77 -5.59 -16.02
CA LYS A 34 -5.82 -4.69 -16.53
C LYS A 34 -7.18 -4.85 -15.84
N THR A 35 -7.20 -5.39 -14.62
CA THR A 35 -8.41 -5.44 -13.79
C THR A 35 -8.80 -4.02 -13.39
N ARG A 36 -10.03 -3.60 -13.72
CA ARG A 36 -10.48 -2.22 -13.45
C ARG A 36 -11.10 -2.07 -12.07
N ILE A 37 -11.82 -3.09 -11.61
CA ILE A 37 -12.58 -3.09 -10.37
C ILE A 37 -12.26 -4.36 -9.59
N VAL A 38 -12.06 -4.25 -8.29
CA VAL A 38 -11.87 -5.37 -7.37
C VAL A 38 -12.84 -5.26 -6.19
N SER A 39 -13.48 -6.35 -5.79
CA SER A 39 -14.36 -6.35 -4.62
C SER A 39 -13.56 -6.54 -3.32
N SER A 40 -14.13 -6.20 -2.17
CA SER A 40 -13.51 -6.52 -0.87
C SER A 40 -13.38 -8.04 -0.64
N GLU A 41 -14.22 -8.82 -1.29
CA GLU A 41 -14.18 -10.29 -1.24
C GLU A 41 -13.01 -10.85 -2.03
N GLN A 42 -12.86 -10.42 -3.29
CA GLN A 42 -11.75 -10.83 -4.14
C GLN A 42 -10.40 -10.35 -3.56
N LEU A 43 -10.32 -9.10 -3.12
CA LEU A 43 -9.12 -8.58 -2.46
C LEU A 43 -8.84 -9.33 -1.15
N GLY A 44 -9.89 -9.71 -0.40
CA GLY A 44 -9.77 -10.50 0.82
C GLY A 44 -9.22 -11.90 0.58
N TYR A 45 -9.70 -12.56 -0.46
CA TYR A 45 -9.19 -13.86 -0.88
C TYR A 45 -7.70 -13.80 -1.24
N LEU A 46 -7.30 -12.83 -2.07
CA LEU A 46 -5.90 -12.66 -2.49
C LEU A 46 -4.99 -12.23 -1.33
N ALA A 47 -5.50 -11.39 -0.44
CA ALA A 47 -4.73 -10.87 0.69
C ALA A 47 -4.75 -11.78 1.93
N GLN A 48 -5.55 -12.85 1.91
CA GLN A 48 -5.87 -13.70 3.06
C GLN A 48 -6.40 -12.91 4.27
N ILE A 49 -7.25 -11.91 4.02
CA ILE A 49 -7.82 -11.00 5.01
C ILE A 49 -9.33 -10.94 4.83
N THR A 50 -10.09 -10.82 5.92
CA THR A 50 -11.55 -10.77 5.81
C THR A 50 -12.02 -9.51 5.07
N PRO A 51 -13.09 -9.59 4.27
CA PRO A 51 -13.62 -8.42 3.56
C PRO A 51 -14.04 -7.28 4.50
N ALA A 52 -14.48 -7.62 5.72
CA ALA A 52 -14.80 -6.64 6.76
C ALA A 52 -13.55 -5.88 7.24
N GLN A 53 -12.44 -6.57 7.43
CA GLN A 53 -11.18 -5.94 7.82
C GLN A 53 -10.65 -5.04 6.72
N ILE A 54 -10.71 -5.44 5.45
CA ILE A 54 -10.33 -4.58 4.31
C ILE A 54 -11.18 -3.29 4.28
N ARG A 55 -12.50 -3.41 4.42
CA ARG A 55 -13.38 -2.23 4.46
C ARG A 55 -13.02 -1.30 5.62
N LYS A 56 -12.72 -1.86 6.80
CA LYS A 56 -12.31 -1.09 7.98
C LYS A 56 -10.97 -0.40 7.75
N ASP A 57 -9.97 -1.13 7.27
CA ASP A 57 -8.63 -0.62 6.98
C ASP A 57 -8.67 0.54 5.98
N LEU A 58 -9.37 0.36 4.86
CA LEU A 58 -9.51 1.40 3.84
C LEU A 58 -10.33 2.59 4.35
N SER A 59 -11.31 2.39 5.24
CA SER A 59 -12.12 3.50 5.76
C SER A 59 -11.31 4.55 6.53
N TYR A 60 -10.17 4.18 7.12
CA TYR A 60 -9.29 5.12 7.83
C TYR A 60 -8.68 6.20 6.92
N PHE A 61 -8.53 5.92 5.62
CA PHE A 61 -7.88 6.83 4.68
C PHE A 61 -8.87 7.50 3.70
N GLY A 62 -10.17 7.38 3.98
CA GLY A 62 -11.24 8.01 3.22
C GLY A 62 -12.17 7.03 2.49
N LYS A 63 -13.01 7.57 1.61
CA LYS A 63 -14.00 6.77 0.86
C LYS A 63 -13.38 6.26 -0.45
N PHE A 64 -13.03 4.97 -0.49
CA PHE A 64 -12.40 4.32 -1.65
C PHE A 64 -13.37 3.79 -2.72
N GLY A 65 -14.64 4.19 -2.70
CA GLY A 65 -15.61 3.76 -3.70
C GLY A 65 -17.04 4.03 -3.28
N LYS A 66 -18.00 3.57 -4.09
CA LYS A 66 -19.43 3.51 -3.74
C LYS A 66 -19.76 2.11 -3.21
N GLN A 67 -20.54 2.05 -2.14
CA GLN A 67 -21.02 0.82 -1.53
C GLN A 67 -21.64 -0.09 -2.62
N GLY A 68 -21.18 -1.34 -2.71
CA GLY A 68 -21.69 -2.33 -3.67
C GLY A 68 -21.05 -2.36 -5.07
N LYS A 69 -20.16 -1.43 -5.43
CA LYS A 69 -19.52 -1.40 -6.77
C LYS A 69 -18.06 -1.88 -6.83
N GLY A 70 -17.46 -2.20 -5.67
CA GLY A 70 -16.03 -2.51 -5.57
C GLY A 70 -15.14 -1.27 -5.60
N TYR A 71 -13.84 -1.50 -5.61
CA TYR A 71 -12.79 -0.49 -5.62
C TYR A 71 -12.18 -0.40 -7.02
N SER A 72 -12.00 0.82 -7.53
CA SER A 72 -11.22 1.01 -8.75
C SER A 72 -9.75 0.71 -8.45
N VAL A 73 -9.17 -0.25 -9.15
CA VAL A 73 -7.78 -0.69 -8.95
C VAL A 73 -6.83 0.48 -9.15
N ASN A 74 -6.95 1.21 -10.27
CA ASN A 74 -6.09 2.35 -10.58
C ASN A 74 -6.15 3.46 -9.52
N ILE A 75 -7.36 3.81 -9.06
CA ILE A 75 -7.54 4.85 -8.03
C ILE A 75 -6.95 4.37 -6.71
N LEU A 76 -7.22 3.12 -6.33
CA LEU A 76 -6.77 2.55 -5.06
C LEU A 76 -5.24 2.43 -5.02
N VAL A 77 -4.59 1.95 -6.08
CA VAL A 77 -3.13 1.92 -6.20
C VAL A 77 -2.54 3.32 -6.04
N LYS A 78 -3.07 4.30 -6.80
CA LYS A 78 -2.57 5.69 -6.73
C LYS A 78 -2.63 6.23 -5.30
N ARG A 79 -3.77 6.06 -4.64
CA ARG A 79 -3.96 6.55 -3.26
C ARG A 79 -3.10 5.81 -2.24
N LEU A 80 -2.97 4.49 -2.34
CA LEU A 80 -2.10 3.73 -1.43
C LEU A 80 -0.64 4.13 -1.62
N ARG A 81 -0.21 4.43 -2.85
CA ARG A 81 1.15 4.96 -3.10
C ARG A 81 1.38 6.33 -2.48
N GLU A 82 0.38 7.21 -2.55
CA GLU A 82 0.39 8.52 -1.87
C GLU A 82 0.50 8.35 -0.34
N ILE A 83 -0.32 7.48 0.25
CA ILE A 83 -0.34 7.21 1.70
C ILE A 83 1.00 6.64 2.18
N LEU A 84 1.56 5.68 1.43
CA LEU A 84 2.80 5.00 1.79
C LEU A 84 4.06 5.81 1.46
N GLY A 85 3.93 6.95 0.77
CA GLY A 85 5.07 7.77 0.38
C GLY A 85 6.05 7.08 -0.58
N VAL A 86 5.60 6.05 -1.33
CA VAL A 86 6.43 5.35 -2.33
C VAL A 86 6.68 6.18 -3.59
N ASN A 87 5.99 7.31 -3.74
CA ASN A 87 6.27 8.29 -4.80
C ASN A 87 7.31 9.34 -4.36
N LEU A 88 7.86 9.23 -3.15
CA LEU A 88 8.86 10.16 -2.62
C LEU A 88 10.26 9.54 -2.75
N GLN A 89 11.25 10.38 -3.02
CA GLN A 89 12.66 9.99 -2.92
C GLN A 89 13.11 10.07 -1.45
N TRP A 90 13.45 8.92 -0.89
CA TRP A 90 13.96 8.82 0.48
C TRP A 90 15.48 8.80 0.46
N LYS A 91 16.12 9.77 1.10
CA LYS A 91 17.57 9.72 1.35
C LYS A 91 17.82 8.67 2.43
N VAL A 92 18.51 7.59 2.05
CA VAL A 92 18.86 6.48 2.93
C VAL A 92 20.38 6.30 2.93
N CYS A 93 20.93 5.82 4.06
CA CYS A 93 22.33 5.42 4.15
C CYS A 93 22.42 3.98 4.68
N LEU A 94 23.41 3.23 4.19
CA LEU A 94 23.71 1.88 4.67
C LEU A 94 24.96 1.94 5.54
N ILE A 95 24.85 1.51 6.80
CA ILE A 95 25.99 1.43 7.71
C ILE A 95 26.43 -0.04 7.80
N GLY A 96 27.68 -0.30 7.38
CA GLY A 96 28.27 -1.65 7.36
C GLY A 96 28.08 -2.35 6.01
N VAL A 97 29.19 -2.50 5.26
CA VAL A 97 29.21 -3.13 3.94
C VAL A 97 29.88 -4.51 4.00
N GLY A 98 29.39 -5.34 4.92
CA GLY A 98 29.74 -6.76 5.00
C GLY A 98 29.05 -7.59 3.92
N ARG A 99 28.92 -8.91 4.12
CA ARG A 99 28.28 -9.81 3.14
C ARG A 99 26.83 -9.39 2.80
N LEU A 100 26.02 -9.09 3.83
CA LEU A 100 24.64 -8.64 3.63
C LEU A 100 24.57 -7.24 3.03
N GLY A 101 25.40 -6.31 3.49
CA GLY A 101 25.43 -4.95 2.95
C GLY A 101 25.79 -4.92 1.47
N ARG A 102 26.77 -5.73 1.05
CA ARG A 102 27.09 -5.92 -0.38
C ARG A 102 25.92 -6.52 -1.15
N ALA A 103 25.25 -7.54 -0.62
CA ALA A 103 24.09 -8.15 -1.28
C ALA A 103 22.94 -7.15 -1.47
N LEU A 104 22.69 -6.27 -0.48
CA LEU A 104 21.70 -5.21 -0.58
C LEU A 104 22.06 -4.18 -1.65
N LEU A 105 23.33 -3.73 -1.71
CA LEU A 105 23.80 -2.78 -2.73
C LEU A 105 23.78 -3.37 -4.15
N SER A 106 23.90 -4.70 -4.29
CA SER A 106 23.80 -5.40 -5.56
C SER A 106 22.36 -5.68 -6.01
N TYR A 107 21.36 -5.37 -5.18
CA TYR A 107 19.96 -5.48 -5.58
C TYR A 107 19.60 -4.37 -6.56
N PRO A 108 18.99 -4.66 -7.74
CA PRO A 108 18.68 -3.64 -8.74
C PRO A 108 17.85 -2.46 -8.23
N GLY A 109 16.98 -2.68 -7.23
CA GLY A 109 16.19 -1.60 -6.61
C GLY A 109 16.96 -0.67 -5.67
N PHE A 110 18.23 -0.96 -5.37
CA PHE A 110 19.14 -0.13 -4.59
C PHE A 110 20.43 0.23 -5.33
N ALA A 111 20.56 -0.21 -6.59
CA ALA A 111 21.65 0.23 -7.43
C ALA A 111 21.50 1.74 -7.68
N PRO A 112 22.55 2.55 -7.47
CA PRO A 112 22.51 3.95 -7.87
C PRO A 112 22.33 4.04 -9.40
N GLU A 113 21.40 4.89 -9.85
CA GLU A 113 21.26 5.27 -11.26
C GLU A 113 22.52 5.97 -11.79
#